data_AF-A0A5F9CQ77-F1
#
_entry.id   AF-A0A5F9CQ77-F1
#
_cell.length_a   1.000
_cell.length_b   1.000
_cell.length_c   1.000
_cell.angle_alpha   90.00
_cell.angle_beta   90.00
_cell.angle_gamma   90.00
#
_symmetry.space_group_name_H-M   'P 1'
#
loop_
_entity.id
_entity.type
_entity.pdbx_description
1 polymer ?
#
loop_
_entity_poly.entity_id
_entity_poly.type
_entity_poly.pdbx_seq_one_letter_code
_entity_poly.pdbx_strand_id
1 'polypeptide(L)'
;MKCVIALMLAALPLYCYAGSGCQLLDDMVTKTLDSQISLTDYHNFFKNLSSGAAAEMAVKDFKQCFLMQSNETLNNIKVFLVTPYCLPQWLS
;
A
#
# COMPACT_ATOMS: atom_id res chain seq x y z
N MET A 1 21.47 14.37 24.66
CA MET A 1 21.35 13.45 23.49
C MET A 1 20.43 12.25 23.76
N LYS A 2 20.52 11.55 24.91
CA LYS A 2 19.62 10.41 25.24
C LYS A 2 18.13 10.76 25.27
N CYS A 3 17.75 11.92 25.83
CA CYS A 3 16.35 12.33 25.90
C CYS A 3 15.72 12.60 24.53
N VAL A 4 16.49 13.18 23.60
CA VAL A 4 16.01 13.46 22.23
C VAL A 4 15.79 12.15 21.48
N ILE A 5 16.72 11.20 21.59
CA ILE A 5 16.58 9.87 20.98
C ILE A 5 15.37 9.12 21.56
N ALA A 6 15.15 9.19 22.87
CA ALA A 6 13.98 8.59 23.51
C ALA A 6 12.65 9.21 23.02
N LEU A 7 12.61 10.53 22.83
CA LEU A 7 11.45 11.24 22.28
C LEU A 7 11.18 10.84 20.82
N MET A 8 12.23 10.74 20.00
CA MET A 8 12.10 10.30 18.60
C MET A 8 11.59 8.86 18.53
N LEU A 9 12.14 7.94 19.35
CA LEU A 9 11.69 6.55 19.45
C LEU A 9 10.22 6.44 19.90
N ALA A 10 9.78 7.29 20.82
CA ALA A 10 8.38 7.35 21.25
C ALA A 10 7.43 7.87 20.17
N ALA A 11 7.94 8.64 19.20
CA ALA A 11 7.17 9.16 18.07
C ALA A 11 7.09 8.18 16.88
N LEU A 12 8.01 7.21 16.74
CA LEU A 12 7.95 6.19 15.67
C LEU A 12 6.59 5.48 15.55
N PRO A 13 5.94 5.02 16.65
CA PRO A 13 4.60 4.43 16.59
C PRO A 13 3.53 5.37 16.04
N LEU A 14 3.68 6.69 16.27
CA LEU A 14 2.76 7.71 15.75
C LEU A 14 2.98 7.93 14.25
N TYR A 15 4.22 7.90 13.77
CA TYR A 15 4.53 7.96 12.34
C TYR A 15 3.98 6.73 11.60
N CYS A 16 4.11 5.53 12.18
CA CYS A 16 3.49 4.32 11.65
C CYS A 16 1.97 4.39 11.49
N TYR A 17 1.29 5.13 12.37
CA TYR A 17 -0.17 5.25 12.35
C TYR A 17 -0.67 6.18 11.23
N ALA A 18 0.16 7.09 10.74
CA ALA A 18 -0.23 8.06 9.72
C ALA A 18 -0.43 7.45 8.31
N GLY A 19 -0.06 6.18 8.11
CA GLY A 19 -0.15 5.52 6.80
C GLY A 19 0.71 6.22 5.75
N SER A 20 0.27 6.21 4.49
CA SER A 20 0.99 6.94 3.43
C SER A 20 0.79 8.46 3.44
N GLY A 21 -0.12 8.97 4.27
CA GLY A 21 -0.60 10.36 4.20
C GLY A 21 -1.54 10.64 3.02
N CYS A 22 -1.86 9.62 2.20
CA CYS A 22 -2.78 9.72 1.07
C CYS A 22 -3.77 8.55 1.08
N GLN A 23 -5.01 8.81 1.47
CA GLN A 23 -6.05 7.76 1.59
C GLN A 23 -6.24 6.96 0.29
N LEU A 24 -6.15 7.62 -0.87
CA LEU A 24 -6.30 6.94 -2.16
C LEU A 24 -5.21 5.88 -2.39
N LEU A 25 -3.98 6.16 -1.96
CA LEU A 25 -2.87 5.22 -2.07
C LEU A 25 -3.04 4.05 -1.09
N ASP A 26 -3.45 4.33 0.15
CA ASP A 26 -3.72 3.30 1.15
C ASP A 26 -4.85 2.34 0.70
N ASP A 27 -5.92 2.89 0.12
CA ASP A 27 -7.02 2.12 -0.46
C ASP A 27 -6.58 1.29 -1.67
N MET A 28 -5.75 1.87 -2.55
CA MET A 28 -5.17 1.16 -3.69
C MET A 28 -4.35 -0.05 -3.22
N VAL A 29 -3.42 0.14 -2.28
CA VAL A 29 -2.59 -0.95 -1.73
C VAL A 29 -3.48 -2.03 -1.10
N THR A 30 -4.45 -1.62 -0.28
CA THR A 30 -5.36 -2.54 0.40
C THR A 30 -6.17 -3.38 -0.59
N LYS A 31 -6.79 -2.75 -1.59
CA LYS A 31 -7.59 -3.45 -2.61
C LYS A 31 -6.75 -4.29 -3.56
N THR A 32 -5.50 -3.91 -3.81
CA THR A 32 -4.57 -4.69 -4.66
C THR A 32 -4.22 -6.01 -3.97
N LEU A 33 -3.87 -5.95 -2.69
CA LEU A 33 -3.38 -7.10 -1.93
C LEU A 33 -4.51 -8.01 -1.39
N ASP A 34 -5.74 -7.51 -1.31
CA ASP A 34 -6.89 -8.30 -0.86
C ASP A 34 -7.34 -9.31 -1.93
N SER A 35 -7.12 -10.60 -1.66
CA SER A 35 -7.50 -11.70 -2.55
C SER A 35 -9.02 -11.88 -2.70
N GLN A 36 -9.83 -11.27 -1.82
CA GLN A 36 -11.29 -11.33 -1.88
C GLN A 36 -11.89 -10.30 -2.84
N ILE A 37 -11.12 -9.28 -3.23
CA ILE A 37 -11.57 -8.26 -4.19
C ILE A 37 -11.55 -8.84 -5.61
N SER A 38 -12.70 -8.83 -6.27
CA SER A 38 -12.84 -9.29 -7.65
C SER A 38 -12.09 -8.37 -8.64
N LEU A 39 -11.72 -8.89 -9.81
CA LEU A 39 -11.17 -8.09 -10.90
C LEU A 39 -12.10 -6.93 -11.32
N THR A 40 -13.41 -7.18 -11.29
CA THR A 40 -14.43 -6.18 -11.65
C THR A 40 -14.46 -5.04 -10.62
N ASP A 41 -14.48 -5.37 -9.32
CA ASP A 41 -14.49 -4.36 -8.26
C ASP A 41 -13.20 -3.56 -8.22
N TYR A 42 -12.06 -4.23 -8.45
CA TYR A 42 -10.77 -3.58 -8.58
C TYR A 42 -10.75 -2.63 -9.77
N HIS A 43 -11.17 -3.07 -10.95
CA HIS A 43 -11.25 -2.23 -12.14
C HIS A 43 -12.17 -1.02 -11.94
N ASN A 44 -13.34 -1.22 -11.30
CA ASN A 44 -14.27 -0.14 -11.00
C ASN A 44 -13.66 0.91 -10.05
N PHE A 45 -12.82 0.50 -9.10
CA PHE A 45 -12.10 1.44 -8.24
C PHE A 45 -11.14 2.35 -9.04
N PHE A 46 -10.47 1.83 -10.07
CA PHE A 46 -9.56 2.61 -10.93
C PHE A 46 -10.24 3.32 -12.10
N LYS A 47 -11.53 3.11 -12.34
CA LYS A 47 -12.22 3.61 -13.55
C LYS A 47 -12.06 5.12 -13.80
N ASN A 48 -11.98 5.92 -12.73
CA ASN A 48 -11.80 7.37 -12.82
C ASN A 48 -10.31 7.81 -12.85
N LEU A 49 -9.38 6.88 -12.66
CA LEU A 49 -7.93 7.09 -12.61
C LEU A 49 -7.24 6.56 -13.87
N SER A 50 -7.83 5.57 -14.54
CA SER A 50 -7.36 5.02 -15.81
C SER A 50 -8.21 5.54 -16.97
N SER A 51 -7.58 5.98 -18.06
CA SER A 51 -8.27 6.35 -19.30
C SER A 51 -7.74 5.58 -20.49
N GLY A 52 -8.65 5.10 -21.33
CA GLY A 52 -8.33 4.33 -22.53
C GLY A 52 -8.12 2.83 -22.28
N ALA A 53 -8.35 2.05 -23.34
CA ALA A 53 -8.39 0.59 -23.27
C ALA A 53 -7.08 -0.04 -22.75
N ALA A 54 -5.92 0.55 -23.06
CA ALA A 54 -4.63 0.05 -22.60
C ALA A 54 -4.47 0.18 -21.07
N ALA A 55 -4.89 1.31 -20.49
CA ALA A 55 -4.81 1.52 -19.05
C ALA A 55 -5.82 0.63 -18.30
N GLU A 56 -7.04 0.49 -18.83
CA GLU A 56 -8.06 -0.42 -18.27
C GLU A 56 -7.61 -1.89 -18.27
N MET A 57 -6.92 -2.32 -19.34
CA MET A 57 -6.33 -3.65 -19.42
C MET A 57 -5.19 -3.82 -18.41
N ALA A 58 -4.28 -2.85 -18.33
CA ALA A 58 -3.17 -2.87 -17.39
C ALA A 58 -3.64 -2.95 -15.93
N VAL A 59 -4.73 -2.27 -15.57
CA VAL A 59 -5.33 -2.35 -14.22
C VAL A 59 -5.78 -3.80 -13.90
N LYS A 60 -6.41 -4.48 -14.85
CA LYS A 60 -6.88 -5.86 -14.67
C LYS A 60 -5.69 -6.83 -14.57
N ASP A 61 -4.73 -6.72 -15.48
CA ASP A 61 -3.53 -7.56 -15.49
C ASP A 61 -2.72 -7.38 -14.21
N PHE A 62 -2.59 -6.14 -13.75
CA PHE A 62 -1.92 -5.82 -12.48
C PHE A 62 -2.58 -6.55 -11.31
N LYS A 63 -3.91 -6.51 -11.19
CA LYS A 63 -4.62 -7.25 -10.13
C LYS A 63 -4.48 -8.77 -10.28
N GLN A 64 -4.55 -9.27 -11.51
CA GLN A 64 -4.39 -10.71 -11.78
C GLN A 64 -3.03 -11.23 -11.29
N CYS A 65 -1.96 -10.46 -11.45
CA CYS A 65 -0.63 -10.81 -10.93
C CYS A 65 -0.64 -11.05 -9.41
N PHE A 66 -1.36 -10.23 -8.64
CA PHE A 66 -1.48 -10.39 -7.19
C PHE A 66 -2.40 -11.55 -6.79
N LEU A 67 -3.48 -11.79 -7.54
CA LEU A 67 -4.37 -12.95 -7.32
C LEU A 67 -3.65 -14.30 -7.53
N MET A 68 -2.56 -14.31 -8.31
CA MET A 68 -1.72 -15.51 -8.51
C MET A 68 -0.68 -15.72 -7.41
N GLN A 69 -0.51 -14.77 -6.47
CA GLN A 69 0.45 -14.89 -5.38
C GLN A 69 -0.13 -15.70 -4.21
N SER A 70 0.76 -16.30 -3.41
CA SER A 70 0.37 -16.94 -2.14
C SER A 70 0.00 -15.89 -1.09
N ASN A 71 -0.81 -16.28 -0.11
CA ASN A 71 -1.14 -15.40 1.03
C ASN A 71 0.11 -14.93 1.80
N GLU A 72 1.15 -15.79 1.88
CA GLU A 72 2.43 -15.42 2.49
C GLU A 72 3.11 -14.29 1.71
N THR A 73 3.20 -14.42 0.38
CA THR A 73 3.77 -13.37 -0.48
C THR A 73 2.97 -12.07 -0.37
N LEU A 74 1.64 -12.13 -0.39
CA LEU A 74 0.79 -10.95 -0.24
C LEU A 74 1.02 -10.23 1.10
N ASN A 75 1.15 -11.00 2.19
CA ASN A 75 1.48 -10.44 3.51
C ASN A 75 2.88 -9.82 3.54
N ASN A 76 3.87 -10.46 2.92
CA ASN A 76 5.23 -9.91 2.84
C ASN A 76 5.26 -8.60 2.05
N ILE A 77 4.51 -8.51 0.95
CA ILE A 77 4.38 -7.25 0.19
C ILE A 77 3.68 -6.18 1.02
N LYS A 78 2.64 -6.54 1.79
CA LYS A 78 1.99 -5.59 2.71
C LYS A 78 2.99 -5.00 3.70
N VAL A 79 3.81 -5.84 4.33
CA VAL A 79 4.86 -5.39 5.24
C VAL A 79 5.86 -4.49 4.50
N PHE A 80 6.32 -4.91 3.32
CA PHE A 80 7.25 -4.12 2.50
C PHE A 80 6.72 -2.73 2.13
N LEU A 81 5.44 -2.59 1.79
CA LEU A 81 4.83 -1.31 1.41
C LEU A 81 4.49 -0.43 2.62
N VAL A 82 4.19 -1.02 3.79
CA VAL A 82 3.81 -0.28 5.00
C VAL A 82 5.03 0.14 5.83
N THR A 83 6.11 -0.64 5.83
CA THR A 83 7.31 -0.35 6.64
C THR A 83 7.95 1.01 6.32
N PRO A 84 8.02 1.48 5.05
CA PRO A 84 8.50 2.82 4.73
C PRO A 84 7.74 3.95 5.42
N TYR A 85 6.44 3.79 5.67
CA TYR A 85 5.65 4.80 6.38
C TYR A 85 6.04 4.95 7.86
N CYS A 86 6.67 3.92 8.43
CA CYS A 86 7.17 3.91 9.79
C CYS A 86 8.57 4.50 9.95
N LEU A 87 9.30 4.75 8.85
CA LEU A 87 10.68 5.20 8.90
C LEU A 87 10.74 6.73 9.10
N PRO A 88 11.44 7.21 10.15
CA PRO A 88 11.75 8.63 10.27
C PRO A 88 12.42 9.17 9.01
N GLN A 89 11.92 10.28 8.48
CA GLN A 89 12.40 10.91 7.24
C GLN A 89 13.88 11.33 7.26
N TRP A 90 14.51 11.34 8.44
CA TRP A 90 15.92 11.66 8.66
C TRP A 90 16.87 10.45 8.58
N LEU A 91 16.33 9.24 8.37
CA LEU A 91 17.12 8.01 8.16
C LEU A 91 17.36 7.70 6.66
N SER A 92 16.80 8.51 5.76
CA SER A 92 16.90 8.40 4.30
C SER A 92 17.98 9.31 3.71
#